data_AF-A0A3D2DZZ3-F1
#
_entry.id   AF-A0A3D2DZZ3-F1
#
_cell.length_a   1.000
_cell.length_b   1.000
_cell.length_c   1.000
_cell.angle_alpha   90.00
_cell.angle_beta   90.00
_cell.angle_gamma   90.00
#
_symmetry.space_group_name_H-M   'P 1'
#
loop_
_entity.id
_entity.type
_entity.pdbx_description
1 polymer ?
#
loop_
_entity_poly.entity_id
_entity_poly.type
_entity_poly.pdbx_seq_one_letter_code
_entity_poly.pdbx_strand_id
1 'polypeptide(L)'
;MADYNKERFYWLKLKRDFFKRHDIQIIESMPNGKDYVLFYLKLMVESIDHEGELRFSDTIPYNEQMLSVVTNTNIDIVRSAIKLLTELGIVEVLDDQTLYLKEVKALIGSQTAGAERRQIQRQNQAEKLLERQNGDNCHPEKELELESLLKKLKNKLSSAGAYVGVFDDLIDEILEALVAGTELEDEITLNGTKYGAESFRRIADHLTVDQVAKVANRLLQRKGEIQNREKYIQCMLAECFGIGESE
;
A
#
# COMPACT_ATOMS: atom_id res chain seq x y z
N MET A 1 -26.04 1.14 -1.23
CA MET A 1 -24.69 1.04 -1.84
C MET A 1 -23.71 1.09 -0.68
N ALA A 2 -22.90 0.05 -0.50
CA ALA A 2 -21.93 0.05 0.59
C ALA A 2 -20.80 1.02 0.24
N ASP A 3 -20.60 2.01 1.11
CA ASP A 3 -19.46 2.92 1.04
C ASP A 3 -18.19 2.08 1.16
N TYR A 4 -17.48 1.95 0.06
CA TYR A 4 -16.24 1.20 -0.01
C TYR A 4 -15.17 2.08 0.61
N ASN A 5 -15.09 2.12 1.95
CA ASN A 5 -13.99 2.77 2.66
C ASN A 5 -12.71 1.98 2.34
N LYS A 6 -12.05 2.39 1.27
CA LYS A 6 -10.75 1.90 0.87
C LYS A 6 -9.77 2.55 1.85
N GLU A 7 -9.62 1.96 3.03
CA GLU A 7 -8.71 2.43 4.08
C GLU A 7 -7.34 2.74 3.44
N ARG A 8 -7.08 4.04 3.27
CA ARG A 8 -5.85 4.59 2.73
C ARG A 8 -5.05 5.13 3.90
N PHE A 9 -3.84 4.64 4.03
CA PHE A 9 -2.89 5.22 4.97
C PHE A 9 -2.23 6.39 4.27
N TYR A 10 -2.28 7.55 4.91
CA TYR A 10 -1.57 8.72 4.46
C TYR A 10 -0.35 8.94 5.35
N TRP A 11 0.81 9.16 4.75
CA TRP A 11 2.01 9.56 5.45
C TRP A 11 2.72 10.67 4.69
N LEU A 12 3.40 11.54 5.44
CA LEU A 12 4.24 12.59 4.90
C LEU A 12 5.69 12.09 4.83
N LYS A 13 6.23 11.94 3.63
CA LYS A 13 7.63 11.52 3.45
C LYS A 13 8.56 12.74 3.51
N LEU A 14 8.99 13.11 4.71
CA LEU A 14 9.93 14.22 4.92
C LEU A 14 11.32 13.85 4.39
N LYS A 15 11.94 14.75 3.62
CA LYS A 15 13.31 14.53 3.12
C LYS A 15 14.33 14.68 4.26
N ARG A 16 15.42 13.90 4.22
CA ARG A 16 16.51 13.92 5.21
C ARG A 16 17.15 15.30 5.37
N ASP A 17 17.14 16.10 4.31
CA ASP A 17 17.72 17.44 4.23
C ASP A 17 16.71 18.56 4.47
N PHE A 18 15.49 18.27 4.95
CA PHE A 18 14.44 19.27 5.20
C PHE A 18 14.94 20.47 6.02
N PHE A 19 15.57 20.21 7.18
CA PHE A 19 16.12 21.26 8.05
C PHE A 19 17.38 21.94 7.52
N LYS A 20 17.94 21.45 6.40
CA LYS A 20 19.09 22.05 5.71
C LYS A 20 18.68 22.95 4.55
N ARG A 21 17.39 22.99 4.19
CA ARG A 21 16.91 23.88 3.14
C ARG A 21 17.08 25.33 3.57
N HIS A 22 17.44 26.17 2.61
CA HIS A 22 17.79 27.57 2.87
C HIS A 22 16.63 28.36 3.49
N ASP A 23 15.41 28.14 2.99
CA ASP A 23 14.18 28.74 3.51
C ASP A 23 13.90 28.34 4.97
N ILE A 24 13.99 27.05 5.30
CA ILE A 24 13.78 26.54 6.66
C ILE A 24 14.84 27.10 7.61
N GLN A 25 16.11 27.14 7.21
CA GLN A 25 17.18 27.72 8.02
C GLN A 25 16.97 29.22 8.28
N ILE A 26 16.53 29.96 7.26
CA ILE A 26 16.19 31.38 7.41
C ILE A 26 15.04 31.56 8.39
N ILE A 27 13.93 30.82 8.23
CA ILE A 27 12.76 30.90 9.12
C ILE A 27 13.16 30.55 10.56
N GLU A 28 13.90 29.46 10.76
CA GLU A 28 14.32 28.99 12.08
C GLU A 28 15.18 30.04 12.82
N SER A 29 15.95 30.84 12.08
CA SER A 29 16.80 31.89 12.65
C SER A 29 16.04 33.15 13.09
N MET A 30 14.76 33.31 12.72
CA MET A 30 13.93 34.45 13.10
C MET A 30 13.47 34.39 14.57
N PRO A 31 13.04 35.52 15.16
CA PRO A 31 12.27 35.49 16.41
C PRO A 31 11.03 34.61 16.27
N ASN A 32 10.81 33.70 17.21
CA ASN A 32 9.79 32.64 17.16
C ASN A 32 9.95 31.67 15.97
N GLY A 33 11.13 31.63 15.33
CA GLY A 33 11.40 30.81 14.14
C GLY A 33 11.12 29.32 14.34
N LYS A 34 11.43 28.79 15.53
CA LYS A 34 11.11 27.41 15.90
C LYS A 34 9.60 27.14 15.92
N ASP A 35 8.81 28.09 16.40
CA ASP A 35 7.35 27.98 16.40
C ASP A 35 6.80 28.05 14.98
N TYR A 36 7.40 28.87 14.10
CA TYR A 36 7.03 28.92 12.69
C TYR A 36 7.34 27.61 11.96
N VAL A 37 8.51 27.02 12.17
CA VAL A 37 8.87 25.72 11.57
C VAL A 37 7.96 24.61 12.09
N LEU A 38 7.69 24.56 13.39
CA LEU A 38 6.77 23.59 13.97
C LEU A 38 5.34 23.78 13.44
N PHE A 39 4.89 25.02 13.34
CA PHE A 39 3.57 25.35 12.78
C PHE A 39 3.48 24.89 11.32
N TYR A 40 4.49 25.16 10.49
CA TYR A 40 4.55 24.68 9.11
C TYR A 40 4.48 23.15 9.03
N LEU A 41 5.21 22.42 9.87
CA LEU A 41 5.14 20.97 9.95
C LEU A 41 3.72 20.48 10.29
N LYS A 42 3.04 21.14 11.23
CA LYS A 42 1.64 20.81 11.60
C LYS A 42 0.67 21.08 10.44
N LEU A 43 0.83 22.18 9.71
CA LEU A 43 0.02 22.47 8.51
C LEU A 43 0.21 21.40 7.42
N MET A 44 1.43 20.95 7.21
CA MET A 44 1.69 19.87 6.24
C MET A 44 1.00 18.56 6.61
N VAL A 45 0.87 18.26 7.90
CA VAL A 45 0.16 17.05 8.38
C VAL A 45 -1.35 17.24 8.29
N GLU A 46 -1.86 18.40 8.70
CA GLU A 46 -3.30 18.69 8.70
C GLU A 46 -3.91 18.72 7.29
N SER A 47 -3.12 19.15 6.29
CA SER A 47 -3.59 19.25 4.90
C SER A 47 -3.49 17.94 4.10
N ILE A 48 -3.05 16.84 4.70
CA ILE A 48 -2.80 15.57 4.02
C ILE A 48 -4.08 15.04 3.33
N ASP A 49 -5.21 15.09 4.03
CA ASP A 49 -6.48 14.53 3.53
C ASP A 49 -7.02 15.31 2.32
N HIS A 50 -6.61 16.56 2.17
CA HIS A 50 -7.00 17.45 1.08
C HIS A 50 -5.80 17.84 0.17
N GLU A 51 -4.81 16.95 0.06
CA GLU A 51 -3.66 17.09 -0.86
C GLU A 51 -2.89 18.42 -0.75
N GLY A 52 -2.83 19.02 0.43
CA GLY A 52 -2.18 20.31 0.66
C GLY A 52 -3.14 21.49 0.83
N GLU A 53 -4.44 21.32 0.60
CA GLU A 53 -5.44 22.34 0.94
C GLU A 53 -5.75 22.31 2.45
N LEU A 54 -5.65 23.45 3.11
CA LEU A 54 -6.02 23.57 4.53
C LEU A 54 -7.52 23.80 4.66
N ARG A 55 -8.26 22.69 4.82
CA ARG A 55 -9.71 22.70 4.97
C ARG A 55 -10.17 21.86 6.14
N PHE A 56 -11.20 22.34 6.82
CA PHE A 56 -11.90 21.59 7.87
C PHE A 56 -12.83 20.53 7.27
N SER A 57 -13.36 20.83 6.08
CA SER A 57 -14.19 19.94 5.27
C SER A 57 -14.11 20.37 3.81
N ASP A 58 -14.64 19.59 2.87
CA ASP A 58 -14.65 19.88 1.43
C ASP A 58 -15.21 21.27 1.05
N THR A 59 -15.98 21.91 1.94
CA THR A 59 -16.61 23.22 1.70
C THR A 59 -16.09 24.35 2.59
N ILE A 60 -15.37 24.04 3.67
CA ILE A 60 -14.99 25.02 4.69
C ILE A 60 -13.47 25.12 4.76
N PRO A 61 -12.87 26.20 4.22
CA PRO A 61 -11.44 26.46 4.41
C PRO A 61 -11.13 26.79 5.87
N TYR A 62 -9.92 26.44 6.30
CA TYR A 62 -9.45 26.83 7.62
C TYR A 62 -9.19 28.35 7.69
N ASN A 63 -9.70 28.98 8.74
CA ASN A 63 -9.29 30.34 9.10
C ASN A 63 -8.19 30.32 10.18
N GLU A 64 -7.58 31.47 10.43
CA GLU A 64 -6.48 31.62 11.40
C GLU A 64 -6.85 31.13 12.81
N GLN A 65 -8.10 31.36 13.25
CA GLN A 65 -8.55 30.90 14.56
C GLN A 65 -8.63 29.38 14.64
N MET A 66 -9.20 28.74 13.62
CA MET A 66 -9.27 27.28 13.57
C MET A 66 -7.87 26.67 13.53
N LEU A 67 -6.96 27.24 12.74
CA LEU A 67 -5.55 26.80 12.71
C LEU A 67 -4.90 26.94 14.08
N SER A 68 -5.13 28.04 14.82
CA SER A 68 -4.57 28.20 16.16
C SER A 68 -4.99 27.10 17.14
N VAL A 69 -6.24 26.62 17.02
CA VAL A 69 -6.78 25.54 17.84
C VAL A 69 -6.19 24.20 17.41
N VAL A 70 -6.27 23.87 16.12
CA VAL A 70 -5.83 22.58 15.56
C VAL A 70 -4.32 22.39 15.73
N THR A 71 -3.53 23.43 15.49
CA THR A 71 -2.08 23.36 15.66
C THR A 71 -1.64 23.63 17.10
N ASN A 72 -2.55 23.94 18.03
CA ASN A 72 -2.24 24.38 19.39
C ASN A 72 -1.11 25.42 19.40
N THR A 73 -1.33 26.52 18.68
CA THR A 73 -0.35 27.59 18.46
C THR A 73 -0.99 28.93 18.77
N ASN A 74 -0.27 29.85 19.40
CA ASN A 74 -0.79 31.18 19.69
C ASN A 74 -1.25 31.88 18.39
N ILE A 75 -2.44 32.50 18.41
CA ILE A 75 -3.05 33.14 17.24
C ILE A 75 -2.16 34.21 16.59
N ASP A 76 -1.35 34.94 17.37
CA ASP A 76 -0.46 35.97 16.85
C ASP A 76 0.74 35.36 16.11
N ILE A 77 1.21 34.19 16.57
CA ILE A 77 2.22 33.39 15.88
C ILE A 77 1.63 32.82 14.58
N VAL A 78 0.40 32.31 14.60
CA VAL A 78 -0.31 31.80 13.41
C VAL A 78 -0.40 32.87 12.33
N ARG A 79 -0.88 34.07 12.66
CA ARG A 79 -0.98 35.21 11.73
C ARG A 79 0.37 35.56 11.11
N SER A 80 1.39 35.67 11.96
CA SER A 80 2.74 36.03 11.53
C SER A 80 3.34 34.94 10.63
N ALA A 81 3.12 33.67 10.97
CA ALA A 81 3.60 32.53 10.21
C ALA A 81 2.90 32.42 8.85
N ILE A 82 1.57 32.53 8.79
CA ILE A 82 0.82 32.46 7.51
C ILE A 82 1.29 33.56 6.57
N LYS A 83 1.44 34.79 7.08
CA LYS A 83 1.95 35.91 6.29
C LYS A 83 3.36 35.62 5.75
N LEU A 84 4.28 35.20 6.62
CA LEU A 84 5.65 34.87 6.25
C LEU A 84 5.72 33.75 5.21
N LEU A 85 4.98 32.65 5.42
CA LEU A 85 4.95 31.51 4.51
C LEU A 85 4.35 31.87 3.14
N THR A 86 3.39 32.79 3.12
CA THR A 86 2.80 33.32 1.88
C THR A 86 3.80 34.21 1.13
N GLU A 87 4.51 35.09 1.84
CA GLU A 87 5.55 35.95 1.26
C GLU A 87 6.72 35.14 0.67
N LEU A 88 7.07 34.02 1.30
CA LEU A 88 8.09 33.08 0.81
C LEU A 88 7.58 32.18 -0.33
N GLY A 89 6.29 32.25 -0.68
CA GLY A 89 5.67 31.43 -1.73
C GLY A 89 5.49 29.96 -1.37
N ILE A 90 5.64 29.60 -0.08
CA ILE A 90 5.42 28.25 0.46
C ILE A 90 3.91 27.95 0.52
N VAL A 91 3.13 28.96 0.92
CA VAL A 91 1.65 28.93 0.95
C VAL A 91 1.10 29.83 -0.15
N GLU A 92 0.07 29.34 -0.84
CA GLU A 92 -0.72 30.10 -1.81
C GLU A 92 -2.14 30.29 -1.31
N VAL A 93 -2.73 31.46 -1.54
CA VAL A 93 -4.13 31.74 -1.21
C VAL A 93 -4.96 31.53 -2.47
N LEU A 94 -5.88 30.58 -2.45
CA LEU A 94 -6.80 30.29 -3.55
C LEU A 94 -7.97 31.28 -3.60
N ASP A 95 -8.76 31.23 -4.66
CA ASP A 95 -9.90 32.13 -4.90
C ASP A 95 -10.96 32.10 -3.78
N ASP A 96 -11.15 30.94 -3.15
CA ASP A 96 -12.09 30.74 -2.03
C ASP A 96 -11.46 31.02 -0.65
N GLN A 97 -10.28 31.64 -0.62
CA GLN A 97 -9.46 31.89 0.57
C GLN A 97 -8.82 30.65 1.20
N THR A 98 -8.92 29.48 0.56
CA THR A 98 -8.19 28.29 1.02
C THR A 98 -6.68 28.53 0.95
N LEU A 99 -5.98 28.20 2.04
CA LEU A 99 -4.52 28.18 2.06
C LEU A 99 -4.03 26.84 1.48
N TYR A 100 -3.22 26.90 0.43
CA TYR A 100 -2.69 25.73 -0.28
C TYR A 100 -1.17 25.60 -0.11
N LEU A 101 -0.73 24.44 0.35
CA LEU A 101 0.68 24.09 0.59
C LEU A 101 1.23 23.30 -0.61
N LYS A 102 1.92 24.00 -1.51
CA LYS A 102 2.37 23.47 -2.81
C LYS A 102 3.17 22.17 -2.72
N GLU A 103 3.99 22.06 -1.69
CA GLU A 103 4.94 20.95 -1.55
C GLU A 103 4.29 19.68 -1.01
N VAL A 104 3.17 19.79 -0.30
CA VAL A 104 2.54 18.65 0.41
C VAL A 104 2.15 17.55 -0.57
N LYS A 105 1.57 17.90 -1.71
CA LYS A 105 1.19 16.94 -2.76
C LYS A 105 2.36 16.05 -3.23
N ALA A 106 3.57 16.59 -3.29
CA ALA A 106 4.77 15.83 -3.68
C ALA A 106 5.35 14.99 -2.53
N LEU A 107 4.96 15.27 -1.28
CA LEU A 107 5.42 14.58 -0.07
C LEU A 107 4.44 13.49 0.38
N ILE A 108 3.18 13.56 -0.03
CA ILE A 108 2.17 12.54 0.24
C ILE A 108 2.54 11.27 -0.53
N GLY A 109 2.77 10.20 0.23
CA GLY A 109 2.66 8.84 -0.29
C GLY A 109 1.29 8.29 0.07
N SER A 110 0.70 7.51 -0.84
CA SER A 110 -0.51 6.72 -0.54
C SER A 110 -0.22 5.24 -0.75
N GLN A 111 -0.44 4.41 0.27
CA GLN A 111 -0.59 2.96 0.10
C GLN A 111 -2.04 2.62 0.27
N THR A 112 -2.50 1.69 -0.55
CA THR A 112 -3.68 0.91 -0.21
C THR A 112 -3.34 -0.01 0.94
N ALA A 113 -4.33 -0.35 1.79
CA ALA A 113 -4.16 -1.39 2.81
C ALA A 113 -3.57 -2.70 2.24
N GLY A 114 -3.83 -3.03 0.97
CA GLY A 114 -3.20 -4.17 0.29
C GLY A 114 -1.70 -3.99 0.02
N ALA A 115 -1.28 -2.79 -0.41
CA ALA A 115 0.13 -2.48 -0.62
C ALA A 115 0.91 -2.35 0.70
N GLU A 116 0.29 -1.85 1.77
CA GLU A 116 0.85 -1.86 3.12
C GLU A 116 0.98 -3.29 3.67
N ARG A 117 -0.08 -4.11 3.57
CA ARG A 117 -0.01 -5.54 3.92
C ARG A 117 1.13 -6.25 3.19
N ARG A 118 1.34 -5.97 1.89
CA ARG A 118 2.46 -6.52 1.13
C ARG A 118 3.82 -6.01 1.64
N GLN A 119 3.94 -4.75 2.04
CA GLN A 119 5.17 -4.24 2.63
C GLN A 119 5.46 -4.90 3.97
N ILE A 120 4.46 -5.01 4.84
CA ILE A 120 4.56 -5.70 6.14
C ILE A 120 4.88 -7.18 5.92
N GLN A 121 4.25 -7.85 4.95
CA GLN A 121 4.54 -9.24 4.60
C GLN A 121 5.96 -9.41 4.11
N ARG A 122 6.48 -8.50 3.27
CA ARG A 122 7.89 -8.51 2.84
C ARG A 122 8.85 -8.25 4.00
N GLN A 123 8.52 -7.33 4.91
CA GLN A 123 9.32 -7.07 6.10
C GLN A 123 9.33 -8.28 7.03
N ASN A 124 8.18 -8.89 7.30
CA ASN A 124 8.06 -10.09 8.11
C ASN A 124 8.74 -11.30 7.45
N GLN A 125 8.72 -11.41 6.13
CA GLN A 125 9.49 -12.43 5.39
C GLN A 125 10.99 -12.15 5.51
N ALA A 126 11.44 -10.90 5.33
CA ALA A 126 12.83 -10.52 5.52
C ALA A 126 13.32 -10.75 6.97
N GLU A 127 12.48 -10.47 7.97
CA GLU A 127 12.76 -10.76 9.37
C GLU A 127 12.78 -12.27 9.65
N LYS A 128 11.83 -13.04 9.11
CA LYS A 128 11.86 -14.51 9.18
C LYS A 128 13.10 -15.10 8.52
N LEU A 129 13.58 -14.50 7.42
CA LEU A 129 14.82 -14.89 6.76
C LEU A 129 16.05 -14.60 7.63
N LEU A 130 16.05 -13.46 8.33
CA LEU A 130 17.09 -13.10 9.31
C LEU A 130 17.03 -13.97 10.57
N GLU A 131 15.85 -14.39 11.02
CA GLU A 131 15.66 -15.31 12.15
C GLU A 131 16.06 -16.75 11.79
N ARG A 132 15.77 -17.20 10.55
CA ARG A 132 16.21 -18.50 10.00
C ARG A 132 17.72 -18.60 9.83
N GLN A 133 18.43 -17.49 9.59
CA GLN A 133 19.90 -17.48 9.63
C GLN A 133 20.46 -17.82 11.01
N ASN A 134 19.66 -17.69 12.08
CA ASN A 134 20.02 -18.08 13.44
C ASN A 134 19.43 -19.43 13.88
N GLY A 135 18.62 -20.09 13.02
CA GLY A 135 17.97 -21.36 13.35
C GLY A 135 17.43 -22.09 12.12
N ASP A 136 18.11 -23.17 11.78
CA ASP A 136 17.78 -24.24 10.83
C ASP A 136 17.77 -23.97 9.32
N ASN A 137 18.41 -24.92 8.62
CA ASN A 137 18.65 -24.98 7.17
C ASN A 137 17.35 -24.91 6.35
N CYS A 138 16.96 -23.71 5.89
CA CYS A 138 16.14 -23.58 4.69
C CYS A 138 17.06 -23.19 3.53
N HIS A 139 17.11 -24.02 2.48
CA HIS A 139 18.05 -23.90 1.38
C HIS A 139 17.73 -22.63 0.56
N PRO A 140 18.61 -21.60 0.51
CA PRO A 140 18.35 -20.33 -0.19
C PRO A 140 18.06 -20.49 -1.69
N GLU A 141 18.42 -21.64 -2.26
CA GLU A 141 18.14 -22.00 -3.65
C GLU A 141 16.64 -22.14 -3.94
N LYS A 142 15.83 -22.67 -3.00
CA LYS A 142 14.40 -22.92 -3.22
C LYS A 142 13.59 -21.62 -3.26
N GLU A 143 13.91 -20.66 -2.40
CA GLU A 143 13.24 -19.36 -2.38
C GLU A 143 13.54 -18.55 -3.65
N LEU A 144 14.77 -18.63 -4.17
CA LEU A 144 15.15 -18.04 -5.46
C LEU A 144 14.39 -18.66 -6.64
N GLU A 145 14.14 -19.98 -6.60
CA GLU A 145 13.31 -20.67 -7.60
C GLU A 145 11.86 -20.18 -7.57
N LEU A 146 11.29 -19.98 -6.37
CA LEU A 146 9.93 -19.50 -6.16
C LEU A 146 9.72 -18.09 -6.74
N GLU A 147 10.65 -17.17 -6.46
CA GLU A 147 10.63 -15.81 -6.99
C GLU A 147 10.77 -15.78 -8.53
N SER A 148 11.63 -16.65 -9.07
CA SER A 148 11.82 -16.80 -10.51
C SER A 148 10.54 -17.29 -11.21
N LEU A 149 9.86 -18.28 -10.62
CA LEU A 149 8.58 -18.79 -11.13
C LEU A 149 7.48 -17.74 -11.09
N LEU A 150 7.35 -17.00 -9.99
CA LEU A 150 6.37 -15.92 -9.86
C LEU A 150 6.58 -14.85 -10.94
N LYS A 151 7.83 -14.43 -11.16
CA LYS A 151 8.18 -13.44 -12.20
C LYS A 151 7.85 -13.95 -13.60
N LYS A 152 8.09 -15.22 -13.89
CA LYS A 152 7.74 -15.87 -15.16
C LYS A 152 6.23 -15.86 -15.40
N LEU A 153 5.43 -16.19 -14.38
CA LEU A 153 3.97 -16.19 -14.48
C LEU A 153 3.38 -14.79 -14.68
N LYS A 154 3.89 -13.78 -13.95
CA LYS A 154 3.47 -12.38 -14.13
C LYS A 154 3.71 -11.91 -15.56
N ASN A 155 4.89 -12.17 -16.11
CA ASN A 155 5.22 -11.81 -17.49
C ASN A 155 4.32 -12.52 -18.51
N LYS A 156 3.98 -13.80 -18.29
CA LYS A 156 3.06 -14.58 -19.14
C LYS A 156 1.64 -14.01 -19.13
N LEU A 157 1.18 -13.48 -18.00
CA LEU A 157 -0.16 -12.91 -17.87
C LEU A 157 -0.24 -11.48 -18.45
N SER A 158 0.81 -10.68 -18.26
CA SER A 158 0.92 -9.34 -18.85
C SER A 158 0.98 -9.36 -20.37
N SER A 159 1.74 -10.29 -20.96
CA SER A 159 1.82 -10.41 -22.42
C SER A 159 0.52 -10.91 -23.06
N ALA A 160 -0.33 -11.60 -22.29
CA ALA A 160 -1.66 -12.05 -22.73
C ALA A 160 -2.76 -10.97 -22.59
N GLY A 161 -2.41 -9.73 -22.21
CA GLY A 161 -3.35 -8.60 -22.15
C GLY A 161 -4.36 -8.62 -20.99
N ALA A 162 -4.16 -9.51 -20.01
CA ALA A 162 -5.03 -9.65 -18.84
C ALA A 162 -4.74 -8.65 -17.72
N TYR A 163 -3.54 -8.07 -17.75
CA TYR A 163 -2.93 -7.37 -16.62
C TYR A 163 -2.96 -5.86 -16.87
N VAL A 164 -4.13 -5.23 -16.63
CA VAL A 164 -4.28 -3.77 -16.68
C VAL A 164 -5.27 -3.31 -15.59
N GLY A 165 -4.77 -2.94 -14.40
CA GLY A 165 -5.48 -2.03 -13.48
C GLY A 165 -6.00 -2.61 -12.16
N VAL A 166 -7.26 -2.29 -11.82
CA VAL A 166 -7.85 -2.27 -10.46
C VAL A 166 -7.75 -3.58 -9.65
N PHE A 167 -7.43 -4.70 -10.29
CA PHE A 167 -7.39 -6.05 -9.70
C PHE A 167 -5.98 -6.63 -9.52
N ASP A 168 -4.92 -5.86 -9.73
CA ASP A 168 -3.52 -6.33 -9.62
C ASP A 168 -3.25 -7.03 -8.27
N ASP A 169 -3.78 -6.47 -7.17
CA ASP A 169 -3.64 -7.04 -5.82
C ASP A 169 -4.27 -8.43 -5.68
N LEU A 170 -5.39 -8.67 -6.37
CA LEU A 170 -6.10 -9.95 -6.33
C LEU A 170 -5.44 -11.00 -7.21
N ILE A 171 -4.90 -10.57 -8.36
CA ILE A 171 -4.16 -11.46 -9.27
C ILE A 171 -2.85 -11.90 -8.62
N ASP A 172 -2.13 -10.99 -7.98
CA ASP A 172 -0.94 -11.31 -7.21
C ASP A 172 -1.23 -12.34 -6.12
N GLU A 173 -2.32 -12.17 -5.36
CA GLU A 173 -2.76 -13.11 -4.34
C GLU A 173 -2.99 -14.53 -4.90
N ILE A 174 -3.57 -14.63 -6.11
CA ILE A 174 -3.79 -15.91 -6.79
C ILE A 174 -2.47 -16.54 -7.21
N LEU A 175 -1.55 -15.76 -7.79
CA LEU A 175 -0.27 -16.26 -8.25
C LEU A 175 0.63 -16.69 -7.10
N GLU A 176 0.64 -15.94 -5.99
CA GLU A 176 1.40 -16.29 -4.78
C GLU A 176 0.88 -17.60 -4.16
N ALA A 177 -0.44 -17.75 -4.02
CA ALA A 177 -1.04 -18.99 -3.49
C ALA A 177 -0.78 -20.21 -4.39
N LEU A 178 -0.81 -20.02 -5.72
CA LEU A 178 -0.45 -21.07 -6.69
C LEU A 178 0.99 -21.52 -6.52
N VAL A 179 1.90 -20.55 -6.41
CA VAL A 179 3.33 -20.76 -6.29
C VAL A 179 3.66 -21.45 -4.95
N ALA A 180 3.06 -21.03 -3.83
CA ALA A 180 3.15 -21.73 -2.55
C ALA A 180 2.60 -23.16 -2.63
N GLY A 181 1.56 -23.40 -3.44
CA GLY A 181 1.02 -24.73 -3.71
C GLY A 181 2.04 -25.69 -4.34
N THR A 182 3.03 -25.17 -5.09
CA THR A 182 4.08 -26.00 -5.75
C THR A 182 5.11 -26.59 -4.79
N GLU A 183 5.04 -26.22 -3.51
CA GLU A 183 5.93 -26.66 -2.43
C GLU A 183 5.17 -27.30 -1.27
N LEU A 184 3.89 -27.66 -1.47
CA LEU A 184 3.08 -28.32 -0.43
C LEU A 184 3.77 -29.60 0.07
N GLU A 185 4.04 -29.65 1.37
CA GLU A 185 4.52 -30.84 2.06
C GLU A 185 3.42 -31.90 2.22
N ASP A 186 2.17 -31.44 2.40
CA ASP A 186 0.97 -32.26 2.57
C ASP A 186 -0.05 -32.04 1.44
N GLU A 187 -0.77 -33.09 1.05
CA GLU A 187 -1.82 -33.02 0.03
C GLU A 187 -3.06 -32.27 0.52
N ILE A 188 -3.62 -31.44 -0.36
CA ILE A 188 -4.92 -30.79 -0.14
C ILE A 188 -6.00 -31.70 -0.72
N THR A 189 -7.01 -32.03 0.09
CA THR A 189 -8.18 -32.79 -0.38
C THR A 189 -9.34 -31.84 -0.67
N LEU A 190 -9.89 -31.92 -1.89
CA LEU A 190 -11.09 -31.19 -2.28
C LEU A 190 -12.04 -32.12 -3.05
N ASN A 191 -13.30 -32.20 -2.62
CA ASN A 191 -14.33 -33.08 -3.20
C ASN A 191 -13.87 -34.54 -3.38
N GLY A 192 -13.04 -35.06 -2.46
CA GLY A 192 -12.49 -36.43 -2.51
C GLY A 192 -11.27 -36.59 -3.43
N THR A 193 -10.85 -35.55 -4.13
CA THR A 193 -9.64 -35.55 -4.97
C THR A 193 -8.48 -34.92 -4.20
N LYS A 194 -7.29 -35.52 -4.30
CA LYS A 194 -6.08 -35.03 -3.62
C LYS A 194 -5.20 -34.25 -4.59
N TYR A 195 -4.61 -33.17 -4.10
CA TYR A 195 -3.76 -32.25 -4.84
C TYR A 195 -2.47 -32.03 -4.07
N GLY A 196 -1.36 -32.52 -4.61
CA GLY A 196 -0.01 -32.29 -4.07
C GLY A 196 0.76 -31.23 -4.86
N ALA A 197 2.01 -30.99 -4.48
CA ALA A 197 2.92 -30.04 -5.11
C ALA A 197 2.97 -30.16 -6.65
N GLU A 198 3.01 -31.39 -7.16
CA GLU A 198 3.09 -31.69 -8.59
C GLU A 198 1.83 -31.20 -9.35
N SER A 199 0.66 -31.28 -8.73
CA SER A 199 -0.60 -30.77 -9.31
C SER A 199 -0.52 -29.26 -9.51
N PHE A 200 -0.01 -28.52 -8.53
CA PHE A 200 0.14 -27.06 -8.62
C PHE A 200 1.23 -26.65 -9.61
N ARG A 201 2.31 -27.43 -9.78
CA ARG A 201 3.31 -27.20 -10.84
C ARG A 201 2.68 -27.30 -12.23
N ARG A 202 1.87 -28.33 -12.46
CA ARG A 202 1.12 -28.49 -13.72
C ARG A 202 0.16 -27.33 -13.96
N ILE A 203 -0.52 -26.86 -12.90
CA ILE A 203 -1.39 -25.67 -12.98
C ILE A 203 -0.58 -24.43 -13.37
N ALA A 204 0.59 -24.22 -12.77
CA ALA A 204 1.47 -23.08 -13.09
C ALA A 204 1.94 -23.10 -14.56
N ASP A 205 2.37 -24.25 -15.06
CA ASP A 205 2.84 -24.39 -16.44
C ASP A 205 1.73 -24.10 -17.47
N HIS A 206 0.51 -24.54 -17.18
CA HIS A 206 -0.65 -24.40 -18.06
C HIS A 206 -1.60 -23.25 -17.68
N LEU A 207 -1.18 -22.35 -16.79
CA LEU A 207 -2.02 -21.24 -16.34
C LEU A 207 -2.41 -20.32 -17.50
N THR A 208 -3.70 -20.01 -17.60
CA THR A 208 -4.28 -19.11 -18.61
C THR A 208 -5.02 -17.94 -17.95
N VAL A 209 -5.19 -16.86 -18.72
CA VAL A 209 -5.89 -15.63 -18.30
C VAL A 209 -7.32 -15.90 -17.82
N ASP A 210 -8.08 -16.70 -18.56
CA ASP A 210 -9.46 -17.04 -18.24
C ASP A 210 -9.57 -17.77 -16.89
N GLN A 211 -8.60 -18.63 -16.57
CA GLN A 211 -8.55 -19.35 -15.31
C GLN A 211 -8.28 -18.41 -14.13
N VAL A 212 -7.34 -17.49 -14.29
CA VAL A 212 -7.07 -16.45 -13.27
C VAL A 212 -8.31 -15.57 -13.06
N ALA A 213 -8.99 -15.16 -14.14
CA ALA A 213 -10.21 -14.37 -14.06
C ALA A 213 -11.36 -15.13 -13.36
N LYS A 214 -11.51 -16.44 -13.60
CA LYS A 214 -12.51 -17.29 -12.91
C LYS A 214 -12.25 -17.38 -11.41
N VAL A 215 -11.00 -17.60 -11.00
CA VAL A 215 -10.63 -17.65 -9.58
C VAL A 215 -10.85 -16.29 -8.93
N ALA A 216 -10.42 -15.20 -9.60
CA ALA A 216 -10.62 -13.83 -9.14
C ALA A 216 -12.11 -13.49 -8.93
N ASN A 217 -12.97 -13.80 -9.90
CA ASN A 217 -14.41 -13.55 -9.80
C ASN A 217 -15.05 -14.29 -8.62
N ARG A 218 -14.68 -15.55 -8.38
CA ARG A 218 -15.19 -16.32 -7.23
C ARG A 218 -14.68 -15.79 -5.88
N LEU A 219 -13.43 -15.31 -5.82
CA LEU A 219 -12.88 -14.69 -4.60
C LEU A 219 -13.61 -13.40 -4.24
N LEU A 220 -13.96 -12.59 -5.25
CA LEU A 220 -14.72 -11.36 -5.06
C LEU A 220 -16.13 -11.63 -4.50
N GLN A 221 -16.75 -12.76 -4.88
CA GLN A 221 -18.10 -13.13 -4.43
C GLN A 221 -18.18 -13.64 -2.98
N ARG A 222 -17.06 -14.11 -2.38
CA ARG A 222 -17.03 -14.75 -1.05
C ARG A 222 -16.05 -14.11 -0.06
N LYS A 223 -15.80 -12.81 -0.21
CA LYS A 223 -14.72 -12.06 0.48
C LYS A 223 -14.80 -12.02 2.03
N GLY A 224 -15.89 -12.51 2.64
CA GLY A 224 -16.15 -12.45 4.10
C GLY A 224 -16.26 -13.79 4.84
N GLU A 225 -16.22 -14.93 4.15
CA GLU A 225 -16.48 -16.26 4.77
C GLU A 225 -15.23 -17.15 4.87
N ILE A 226 -14.06 -16.62 4.50
CA ILE A 226 -12.84 -17.41 4.28
C ILE A 226 -11.89 -17.28 5.48
N GLN A 227 -11.74 -18.35 6.27
CA GLN A 227 -10.83 -18.39 7.42
C GLN A 227 -9.35 -18.48 7.02
N ASN A 228 -9.01 -19.27 5.99
CA ASN A 228 -7.66 -19.36 5.44
C ASN A 228 -7.70 -19.08 3.94
N ARG A 229 -7.25 -17.88 3.57
CA ARG A 229 -7.41 -17.33 2.23
C ARG A 229 -6.51 -18.00 1.20
N GLU A 230 -5.28 -18.35 1.59
CA GLU A 230 -4.32 -19.06 0.73
C GLU A 230 -4.82 -20.47 0.38
N LYS A 231 -5.19 -21.27 1.38
CA LYS A 231 -5.73 -22.62 1.16
C LYS A 231 -7.01 -22.60 0.32
N TYR A 232 -7.87 -21.60 0.54
CA TYR A 232 -9.07 -21.44 -0.26
C TYR A 232 -8.76 -21.15 -1.74
N ILE A 233 -7.78 -20.30 -2.01
CA ILE A 233 -7.32 -20.01 -3.37
C ILE A 233 -6.72 -21.26 -4.02
N GLN A 234 -5.87 -22.00 -3.30
CA GLN A 234 -5.29 -23.28 -3.76
C GLN A 234 -6.39 -24.30 -4.11
N CYS A 235 -7.40 -24.43 -3.25
CA CYS A 235 -8.58 -25.24 -3.52
C CYS A 235 -9.33 -24.83 -4.80
N MET A 236 -9.54 -23.52 -5.01
CA MET A 236 -10.21 -23.03 -6.21
C MET A 236 -9.38 -23.22 -7.48
N LEU A 237 -8.06 -23.05 -7.40
CA LEU A 237 -7.15 -23.35 -8.50
C LEU A 237 -7.19 -24.84 -8.87
N ALA A 238 -7.15 -25.72 -7.87
CA ALA A 238 -7.26 -27.16 -8.05
C ALA A 238 -8.59 -27.57 -8.72
N GLU A 239 -9.71 -27.01 -8.27
CA GLU A 239 -11.04 -27.25 -8.86
C GLU A 239 -11.17 -26.71 -10.29
N CYS A 240 -10.62 -25.52 -10.57
CA CYS A 240 -10.65 -24.90 -11.91
C CYS A 240 -9.87 -25.69 -12.97
N PHE A 241 -8.85 -26.43 -12.56
CA PHE A 241 -8.01 -27.22 -13.47
C PHE A 241 -8.38 -28.71 -13.51
N GLY A 242 -8.98 -29.28 -12.47
CA GLY A 242 -9.42 -30.68 -12.46
C GLY A 242 -8.29 -31.71 -12.61
N ILE A 243 -7.04 -31.32 -12.35
CA ILE A 243 -5.85 -32.18 -12.48
C ILE A 243 -5.55 -32.76 -11.10
N GLY A 244 -6.28 -33.81 -10.71
CA GLY A 244 -5.98 -34.61 -9.53
C GLY A 244 -5.74 -36.06 -9.93
N GLU A 245 -4.98 -36.79 -9.12
CA GLU A 245 -4.88 -38.24 -9.26
C GLU A 245 -6.17 -38.84 -8.68
N SER A 246 -6.90 -39.58 -9.52
CA SER A 246 -8.08 -40.35 -9.10
C SER A 246 -7.58 -41.66 -8.48
N GLU A 247 -8.07 -42.02 -7.30
CA GLU A 247 -7.94 -43.41 -6.80
C GLU A 247 -8.63 -44.40 -7.75
#